data_AF-A0A2E7BK91-F1
#
_entry.id   AF-A0A2E7BK91-F1
#
_cell.length_a   1.000
_cell.length_b   1.000
_cell.length_c   1.000
_cell.angle_alpha   90.00
_cell.angle_beta   90.00
_cell.angle_gamma   90.00
#
_symmetry.space_group_name_H-M   'P 1'
#
loop_
_entity.id
_entity.type
_entity.pdbx_description
1 polymer ?
#
loop_
_entity_poly.entity_id
_entity_poly.type
_entity_poly.pdbx_seq_one_letter_code
_entity_poly.pdbx_strand_id
1 'polypeptide(L)' 'MESLYIIGVALGLGLIVVGAGLGIGRFTAAAAESIARQPSAAAQISGAVQLPLFLLEGVAILAEVFIFIVVLMR' A
#
# COMPACT_ATOMS: atom_id res chain seq x y z
N MET A 1 -3.41 -8.03 29.85
CA MET A 1 -4.35 -7.87 28.71
C MET A 1 -3.97 -6.69 27.82
N GLU A 2 -3.45 -5.59 28.38
CA GLU A 2 -3.04 -4.40 27.62
C GLU A 2 -1.80 -4.61 26.75
N SER A 3 -0.78 -5.31 27.26
CA SER A 3 0.43 -5.61 26.45
C SER A 3 0.11 -6.49 25.23
N LEU A 4 -0.77 -7.49 25.40
CA LEU A 4 -1.19 -8.37 24.29
C LEU A 4 -1.88 -7.58 23.17
N TYR A 5 -2.60 -6.53 23.55
CA TYR A 5 -3.23 -5.66 22.58
C TYR A 5 -2.28 -4.79 21.79
N ILE A 6 -1.37 -4.11 22.49
CA ILE A 6 -0.38 -3.25 21.83
C ILE A 6 0.44 -4.09 20.84
N ILE A 7 0.81 -5.31 21.24
CA ILE A 7 1.49 -6.27 20.37
C ILE A 7 0.62 -6.65 19.16
N GLY A 8 -0.66 -6.98 19.36
CA GLY A 8 -1.58 -7.34 18.27
C GLY A 8 -1.75 -6.20 17.26
N VAL A 9 -1.92 -4.97 17.73
CA VAL A 9 -2.02 -3.79 16.87
C VAL A 9 -0.72 -3.53 16.11
N ALA A 10 0.42 -3.54 16.80
CA ALA A 10 1.72 -3.29 16.19
C ALA A 10 2.05 -4.33 15.09
N LEU A 11 1.72 -5.61 15.33
CA LEU A 11 1.86 -6.66 14.33
C LEU A 11 0.94 -6.44 13.13
N GLY A 12 -0.34 -6.11 13.37
CA GLY A 12 -1.28 -5.79 12.29
C GLY A 12 -0.80 -4.63 11.43
N LEU A 13 -0.33 -3.55 12.06
CA LEU A 13 0.20 -2.36 11.38
C LEU A 13 1.42 -2.72 10.53
N GLY A 14 2.38 -3.47 11.09
CA GLY A 14 3.57 -3.91 10.36
C GLY A 14 3.22 -4.73 9.12
N LEU A 15 2.25 -5.64 9.22
CA LEU A 15 1.81 -6.46 8.08
C LEU A 15 1.14 -5.62 6.98
N ILE A 16 0.34 -4.62 7.34
CA ILE A 16 -0.28 -3.69 6.38
C ILE A 16 0.80 -2.93 5.61
N VAL A 17 1.77 -2.34 6.33
CA VAL A 17 2.87 -1.57 5.72
C VAL A 17 3.70 -2.45 4.77
N VAL A 18 4.03 -3.68 5.19
CA VAL A 18 4.75 -4.62 4.33
C VAL A 18 3.94 -4.98 3.09
N GLY A 19 2.64 -5.28 3.25
CA GLY A 19 1.76 -5.60 2.13
C GLY A 19 1.63 -4.46 1.12
N ALA A 20 1.44 -3.23 1.61
CA ALA A 20 1.37 -2.02 0.81
C ALA A 20 2.70 -1.77 0.06
N GLY A 21 3.83 -1.81 0.77
CA GLY A 21 5.15 -1.60 0.18
C GLY A 21 5.48 -2.62 -0.91
N LEU A 22 5.16 -3.90 -0.70
CA LEU A 22 5.35 -4.93 -1.70
C LEU A 22 4.47 -4.72 -2.94
N GLY A 23 3.19 -4.36 -2.76
CA GLY A 23 2.30 -4.11 -3.88
C GLY A 23 2.70 -2.88 -4.69
N ILE A 24 2.98 -1.76 -4.02
CA ILE A 24 3.43 -0.49 -4.64
C ILE A 24 4.75 -0.72 -5.38
N GLY A 25 5.71 -1.39 -4.74
CA GLY A 25 6.99 -1.71 -5.35
C GLY A 25 6.86 -2.54 -6.63
N ARG A 26 5.95 -3.53 -6.65
CA ARG A 26 5.71 -4.35 -7.85
C ARG A 26 5.05 -3.54 -8.97
N PHE A 27 4.05 -2.71 -8.67
CA PHE A 27 3.41 -1.87 -9.68
C PHE A 27 4.39 -0.86 -10.28
N THR A 28 5.14 -0.16 -9.43
CA THR A 28 6.09 0.87 -9.86
C THR A 28 7.25 0.28 -10.66
N ALA A 29 7.80 -0.87 -10.23
CA ALA A 29 8.84 -1.57 -10.98
C ALA A 29 8.34 -2.04 -12.36
N ALA A 30 7.15 -2.65 -12.42
CA ALA A 30 6.56 -3.10 -13.69
C ALA A 30 6.26 -1.93 -14.63
N ALA A 31 5.80 -0.80 -14.09
CA ALA A 31 5.59 0.44 -14.87
C ALA A 31 6.91 0.95 -15.44
N ALA A 32 7.95 1.07 -14.60
CA ALA A 32 9.27 1.55 -15.03
C ALA A 32 9.89 0.66 -16.12
N GLU A 33 9.81 -0.66 -15.96
CA GLU A 33 10.29 -1.63 -16.94
C GLU A 33 9.52 -1.54 -18.26
N SER A 34 8.20 -1.36 -18.20
CA SER A 34 7.34 -1.18 -19.38
C SER A 34 7.66 0.12 -20.12
N ILE A 35 7.87 1.22 -19.38
CA ILE A 35 8.26 2.52 -19.94
C ILE A 35 9.65 2.43 -20.59
N ALA A 36 10.61 1.75 -19.96
CA ALA A 36 11.94 1.56 -20.52
C ALA A 36 11.89 0.80 -21.86
N ARG A 37 11.00 -0.19 -21.99
CA ARG A 37 10.78 -0.93 -23.25
C ARG A 37 10.03 -0.12 -24.31
N GLN A 38 9.08 0.73 -23.90
CA GLN A 38 8.27 1.54 -24.81
C GLN A 38 8.16 3.01 -24.33
N PRO A 39 9.21 3.83 -24.56
CA PRO A 39 9.24 5.21 -24.06
C PRO A 39 8.14 6.10 -24.66
N SER A 40 7.75 5.86 -25.92
CA SER A 40 6.67 6.60 -26.60
C SER A 40 5.29 6.37 -25.95
N ALA A 41 5.12 5.28 -25.20
CA ALA A 41 3.88 4.92 -24.53
C ALA A 41 3.85 5.30 -23.04
N ALA A 42 4.82 6.09 -22.56
CA ALA A 42 5.00 6.35 -21.13
C ALA A 42 3.74 6.91 -20.44
N ALA A 43 3.03 7.83 -21.11
CA ALA A 43 1.79 8.41 -20.58
C ALA A 43 0.67 7.37 -20.45
N GLN A 44 0.51 6.48 -21.44
CA GLN A 44 -0.52 5.44 -21.40
C GLN A 44 -0.22 4.39 -20.31
N ILE A 45 1.05 3.98 -20.18
CA ILE A 45 1.49 3.04 -19.14
C ILE A 45 1.25 3.65 -17.75
N SER A 46 1.64 4.91 -17.55
CA SER A 46 1.45 5.60 -16.28
C SER A 46 -0.05 5.71 -15.94
N GLY A 47 -0.88 6.09 -16.90
CA GLY A 47 -2.33 6.15 -16.71
C GLY A 47 -2.96 4.80 -16.38
N ALA A 48 -2.48 3.71 -16.99
CA ALA A 48 -2.97 2.36 -16.71
C ALA A 48 -2.61 1.86 -15.30
N VAL A 49 -1.50 2.32 -14.72
CA VAL A 49 -1.02 1.90 -13.39
C VAL A 49 -1.55 2.78 -12.25
N GLN A 50 -1.91 4.04 -12.52
CA GLN A 50 -2.37 4.99 -11.51
C GLN A 50 -3.60 4.51 -10.73
N LEU A 51 -4.65 4.02 -11.41
CA LEU A 51 -5.86 3.57 -10.71
C LEU A 51 -5.59 2.35 -9.81
N PRO A 52 -4.95 1.26 -10.28
CA PRO A 52 -4.56 0.17 -9.40
C PRO A 52 -3.69 0.60 -8.22
N LEU A 53 -2.72 1.51 -8.44
CA LEU A 53 -1.84 2.00 -7.39
C LEU A 53 -2.62 2.81 -6.34
N PHE A 54 -3.53 3.68 -6.79
CA PHE A 54 -4.41 4.46 -5.92
C PHE A 54 -5.34 3.56 -5.08
N LEU A 55 -5.91 2.51 -5.69
CA LEU A 55 -6.75 1.56 -4.94
C LEU A 55 -5.95 0.80 -3.88
N LEU A 56 -4.71 0.39 -4.20
CA LEU A 56 -3.84 -0.26 -3.24
C LEU A 56 -3.47 0.68 -2.08
N GLU A 57 -3.07 1.91 -2.39
CA GLU A 57 -2.76 2.95 -1.41
C GLU A 57 -3.99 3.25 -0.54
N GLY A 58 -5.17 3.38 -1.15
CA GLY A 58 -6.43 3.60 -0.44
C GLY A 58 -6.75 2.50 0.56
N VAL A 59 -6.53 1.23 0.20
CA VAL A 59 -6.71 0.11 1.15
C VAL A 59 -5.73 0.19 2.31
N ALA A 60 -4.47 0.55 2.05
CA ALA A 60 -3.46 0.70 3.10
C ALA A 60 -3.82 1.84 4.07
N ILE A 61 -4.21 3.01 3.55
CA ILE A 61 -4.64 4.17 4.34
C ILE A 61 -5.87 3.81 5.18
N LEU A 62 -6.88 3.17 4.60
CA LEU A 62 -8.07 2.77 5.34
C LEU A 62 -7.72 1.81 6.48
N ALA A 63 -6.82 0.85 6.25
CA ALA A 63 -6.38 -0.08 7.28
C ALA A 63 -5.62 0.62 8.42
N GLU A 64 -4.77 1.60 8.11
CA GLU A 64 -4.09 2.45 9.12
C GLU A 64 -5.10 3.28 9.93
N VAL A 65 -6.10 3.88 9.27
CA VAL A 65 -7.17 4.62 9.95
C VAL A 65 -7.94 3.73 10.93
N PHE A 66 -8.31 2.51 10.51
CA PHE A 66 -9.01 1.57 11.40
C PHE A 66 -8.13 1.14 12.58
N ILE A 67 -6.83 0.90 12.36
CA ILE A 67 -5.89 0.62 13.44
C ILE A 67 -5.83 1.79 14.43
N PHE A 68 -5.75 3.03 13.93
CA PHE A 68 -5.70 4.21 14.76
C PHE A 68 -6.98 4.36 15.60
N ILE A 69 -8.15 4.14 14.99
CA ILE A 69 -9.44 4.13 15.72
C ILE A 69 -9.45 3.07 16.81
N VAL A 70 -9.01 1.84 16.50
CA VAL A 70 -8.95 0.76 17.49
C VAL A 70 -8.04 1.14 18.66
N VAL A 71 -6.90 1.79 18.39
CA VAL A 71 -5.99 2.36 19.42
C VAL A 71 -6.65 3.43 20.27
N LEU A 72 -7.47 4.31 19.70
CA LEU A 72 -8.15 5.37 20.44
C LEU A 72 -9.36 4.88 21.25
N MET A 73 -10.02 3.80 20.82
CA MET A 73 -11.19 3.24 21.50
C MET A 73 -10.83 2.34 22.71
N ARG A 74 -9.57 2.34 23.11
CA ARG A 74 -9.04 1.54 24.20
C ARG A 74 -9.08 2.20 25.56
#